data_AF-A0A9P6XSV9-F1
#
_entry.id   AF-A0A9P6XSV9-F1
#
_cell.length_a   1.000
_cell.length_b   1.000
_cell.length_c   1.000
_cell.angle_alpha   90.00
_cell.angle_beta   90.00
_cell.angle_gamma   90.00
#
_symmetry.space_group_name_H-M   'P 1'
#
loop_
_entity.id
_entity.type
_entity.pdbx_description
1 polymer ?
#
loop_
_entity_poly.entity_id
_entity_poly.type
_entity_poly.pdbx_seq_one_letter_code
_entity_poly.pdbx_strand_id
1 'polypeptide(L)'
;MVTMIDFCTPAIPGEAHKYYGYSHNKYIKLPIVIPTPPVTNTVKHNKSHEQKTIRAVALSGNLALLRQFLQIVPDQLKAVNDPHPATGLTCLHFAASRGHLKIVQCLIEEYAVKVDSVDKEGETALMKAAYNGHYHVVHYLLDSNANVHQKDKDGWTALHNACSRGYFRIVRLLVERKAKVDAKSKMGHTPLN
;
A
#
# COMPACT_ATOMS: atom_id res chain seq x y z
N MET A 1 -29.24 45.19 -30.87
CA MET A 1 -29.50 43.74 -30.69
C MET A 1 -29.07 43.40 -29.27
N VAL A 2 -29.89 43.64 -28.25
CA VAL A 2 -31.06 42.85 -27.83
C VAL A 2 -30.78 41.36 -27.79
N THR A 3 -30.45 40.84 -26.60
CA THR A 3 -30.92 39.55 -26.10
C THR A 3 -31.02 39.64 -24.58
N MET A 4 -32.25 39.89 -24.13
CA MET A 4 -32.72 39.77 -22.76
C MET A 4 -32.81 38.27 -22.42
N ILE A 5 -32.37 37.87 -21.23
CA ILE A 5 -32.81 36.60 -20.65
C ILE A 5 -33.38 36.94 -19.28
N ASP A 6 -34.70 37.12 -19.27
CA ASP A 6 -35.54 37.15 -18.08
C ASP A 6 -35.57 35.74 -17.47
N PHE A 7 -35.07 35.59 -16.24
CA PHE A 7 -35.57 34.57 -15.34
C PHE A 7 -36.18 35.27 -14.13
N CYS A 8 -37.49 35.45 -14.25
CA CYS A 8 -38.40 35.73 -13.17
C CYS A 8 -38.47 34.50 -12.26
N THR A 9 -38.03 34.62 -11.01
CA THR A 9 -38.56 33.80 -9.91
C THR A 9 -38.89 34.71 -8.74
N PRO A 10 -40.12 34.65 -8.20
CA PRO A 10 -40.64 35.62 -7.26
C PRO A 10 -40.06 35.48 -5.86
N ALA A 11 -40.04 36.63 -5.20
CA ALA A 11 -39.65 36.86 -3.82
C ALA A 11 -40.39 35.95 -2.82
N ILE A 12 -39.66 35.54 -1.79
CA ILE A 12 -40.22 35.07 -0.51
C ILE A 12 -40.16 36.28 0.44
N PRO A 13 -41.28 36.88 0.86
CA PRO A 13 -41.27 38.02 1.77
C PRO A 13 -41.24 37.56 3.23
N GLY A 14 -40.22 37.99 3.98
CA GLY A 14 -40.11 37.75 5.42
C GLY A 14 -38.95 38.54 6.05
N GLU A 15 -39.31 39.60 6.76
CA GLU A 15 -38.53 40.34 7.78
C GLU A 15 -37.63 41.51 7.35
N ALA A 16 -38.32 42.65 7.29
CA ALA A 16 -37.99 44.02 7.71
C ALA A 16 -36.56 44.38 8.24
N HIS A 17 -35.95 45.29 7.48
CA HIS A 17 -35.46 46.62 7.91
C HIS A 17 -34.55 46.79 9.14
N LYS A 18 -33.28 47.13 8.87
CA LYS A 18 -32.63 48.33 9.43
C LYS A 18 -31.82 49.07 8.33
N TYR A 19 -32.27 50.27 7.98
CA TYR A 19 -31.49 51.33 7.29
C TYR A 19 -30.43 51.87 8.29
N TYR A 20 -29.23 52.36 7.93
CA TYR A 20 -28.92 53.57 7.15
C TYR A 20 -27.41 53.65 6.81
N GLY A 21 -27.07 54.33 5.70
CA GLY A 21 -25.73 54.92 5.49
C GLY A 21 -25.31 55.08 4.01
N TYR A 22 -25.68 56.20 3.38
CA TYR A 22 -25.16 56.60 2.06
C TYR A 22 -23.75 57.20 2.19
N SER A 23 -22.82 56.85 1.29
CA SER A 23 -21.80 57.79 0.80
C SER A 23 -21.17 57.31 -0.51
N HIS A 24 -21.09 58.24 -1.46
CA HIS A 24 -20.54 58.11 -2.80
C HIS A 24 -19.02 57.80 -2.78
N ASN A 25 -18.54 56.77 -3.49
CA ASN A 25 -17.32 56.88 -4.31
C ASN A 25 -16.96 55.60 -5.10
N LYS A 26 -16.58 55.80 -6.37
CA LYS A 26 -15.76 54.93 -7.24
C LYS A 26 -16.19 53.46 -7.39
N TYR A 27 -16.81 53.16 -8.54
CA TYR A 27 -16.87 51.80 -9.11
C TYR A 27 -15.46 51.30 -9.45
N ILE A 28 -14.80 50.65 -8.49
CA ILE A 28 -13.71 49.72 -8.76
C ILE A 28 -14.38 48.36 -8.94
N LYS A 29 -14.43 47.85 -10.18
CA LYS A 29 -14.90 46.50 -10.49
C LYS A 29 -13.89 45.50 -9.91
N LEU A 30 -14.02 45.16 -8.63
CA LEU A 30 -13.27 44.06 -8.03
C LEU A 30 -13.96 42.75 -8.42
N PRO A 31 -13.22 41.73 -8.93
CA PRO A 31 -13.80 40.43 -9.20
C PRO A 31 -14.37 39.86 -7.90
N ILE A 32 -15.63 39.44 -7.93
CA ILE A 32 -16.26 38.73 -6.83
C ILE A 32 -15.54 37.38 -6.73
N VAL A 33 -14.53 37.31 -5.87
CA VAL A 33 -13.94 36.05 -5.42
C VAL A 33 -15.01 35.42 -4.54
N ILE A 34 -15.84 34.56 -5.13
CA ILE A 34 -16.63 33.60 -4.37
C ILE A 34 -15.63 32.87 -3.48
N PRO A 35 -15.72 32.96 -2.13
CA PRO A 35 -14.95 32.09 -1.29
C PRO A 35 -15.46 30.69 -1.62
N THR A 36 -14.70 29.94 -2.41
CA THR A 36 -14.82 28.48 -2.38
C THR A 36 -14.78 28.12 -0.91
N PRO A 37 -15.76 27.33 -0.40
CA PRO A 37 -15.68 26.88 0.98
C PRO A 37 -14.27 26.34 1.17
N PRO A 38 -13.56 26.70 2.25
CA PRO A 38 -12.27 26.09 2.50
C PRO A 38 -12.53 24.60 2.38
N VAL A 39 -11.86 23.93 1.45
CA VAL A 39 -11.88 22.47 1.41
C VAL A 39 -11.15 22.06 2.67
N THR A 40 -11.87 22.10 3.80
CA THR A 40 -11.50 21.46 5.04
C THR A 40 -11.74 19.99 4.81
N ASN A 41 -10.97 19.40 3.89
CA ASN A 41 -10.49 18.06 4.14
C ASN A 41 -9.40 18.18 5.20
N THR A 42 -9.84 18.50 6.40
CA THR A 42 -9.28 17.92 7.62
C THR A 42 -9.63 16.43 7.60
N VAL A 43 -9.16 15.71 6.56
CA VAL A 43 -8.85 14.31 6.75
C VAL A 43 -7.73 14.39 7.76
N LYS A 44 -8.07 14.24 9.05
CA LYS A 44 -7.10 13.77 10.03
C LYS A 44 -6.41 12.63 9.30
N HIS A 45 -5.16 12.81 8.90
CA HIS A 45 -4.36 11.78 8.25
C HIS A 45 -4.31 10.64 9.25
N ASN A 46 -5.32 9.80 9.17
CA ASN A 46 -5.50 8.69 10.04
C ASN A 46 -4.48 7.72 9.51
N LYS A 47 -3.29 7.71 10.10
CA LYS A 47 -2.22 6.75 9.78
C LYS A 47 -2.80 5.34 9.63
N SER A 48 -3.85 4.99 10.37
CA SER A 48 -4.58 3.72 10.24
C SER A 48 -5.34 3.57 8.91
N HIS A 49 -6.04 4.58 8.40
CA HIS A 49 -6.77 4.48 7.14
C HIS A 49 -5.80 4.39 5.96
N GLU A 50 -4.74 5.18 5.95
CA GLU A 50 -3.79 5.22 4.84
C GLU A 50 -2.93 3.95 4.78
N GLN A 51 -2.47 3.46 5.94
CA GLN A 51 -1.83 2.15 6.04
C GLN A 51 -2.77 1.01 5.62
N LYS A 52 -4.07 1.09 5.95
CA LYS A 52 -5.07 0.12 5.47
C LYS A 52 -5.24 0.20 3.96
N THR A 53 -5.31 1.40 3.41
CA THR A 53 -5.46 1.62 1.97
C THR A 53 -4.27 1.05 1.21
N ILE A 54 -3.02 1.42 1.54
CA ILE A 54 -1.84 0.94 0.80
C ILE A 54 -1.67 -0.58 0.85
N ARG A 55 -1.98 -1.21 2.00
CA ARG A 55 -1.99 -2.68 2.14
C ARG A 55 -3.10 -3.32 1.30
N ALA A 56 -4.27 -2.69 1.22
CA ALA A 56 -5.35 -3.16 0.34
C ALA A 56 -4.96 -3.05 -1.14
N VAL A 57 -4.19 -2.04 -1.53
CA VAL A 57 -3.63 -1.93 -2.90
C VAL A 57 -2.64 -3.06 -3.18
N ALA A 58 -1.71 -3.30 -2.25
CA ALA A 58 -0.76 -4.40 -2.36
C ALA A 58 -1.46 -5.77 -2.43
N LEU A 59 -2.66 -5.89 -1.86
CA LEU A 59 -3.48 -7.10 -1.94
C LEU A 59 -4.24 -7.21 -3.27
N SER A 60 -4.74 -6.09 -3.81
CA SER A 60 -5.54 -6.06 -5.04
C SER A 60 -4.70 -6.20 -6.32
N GLY A 61 -3.39 -5.95 -6.27
CA GLY A 61 -2.52 -6.07 -7.44
C GLY A 61 -2.57 -4.84 -8.37
N ASN A 62 -3.26 -3.78 -7.98
CA ASN A 62 -3.42 -2.59 -8.82
C ASN A 62 -2.19 -1.67 -8.71
N LEU A 63 -1.24 -1.86 -9.62
CA LEU A 63 -0.02 -1.05 -9.72
C LEU A 63 -0.31 0.43 -10.00
N ALA A 64 -1.30 0.74 -10.84
CA ALA A 64 -1.62 2.12 -11.21
C ALA A 64 -2.10 2.90 -9.99
N LEU A 65 -2.97 2.27 -9.19
CA LEU A 65 -3.45 2.82 -7.94
C LEU A 65 -2.31 2.91 -6.92
N LEU A 66 -1.39 1.94 -6.85
CA LEU A 66 -0.21 2.02 -5.98
C LEU A 66 0.66 3.23 -6.31
N ARG A 67 0.98 3.43 -7.60
CA ARG A 67 1.74 4.59 -8.07
C ARG A 67 1.01 5.89 -7.78
N GLN A 68 -0.29 5.95 -8.07
CA GLN A 68 -1.10 7.14 -7.78
C GLN A 68 -1.07 7.50 -6.29
N PHE A 69 -1.24 6.52 -5.40
CA PHE A 69 -1.21 6.76 -3.96
C PHE A 69 0.18 7.21 -3.46
N LEU A 70 1.26 6.64 -4.01
CA LEU A 70 2.64 6.96 -3.59
C LEU A 70 3.18 8.27 -4.20
N GLN A 71 2.66 8.68 -5.36
CA GLN A 71 3.06 9.92 -6.04
C GLN A 71 2.43 11.18 -5.42
N ILE A 72 1.35 11.04 -4.66
CA ILE A 72 0.60 12.16 -4.07
C ILE A 72 1.18 12.56 -2.69
N VAL A 73 1.84 11.67 -1.95
CA VAL A 73 2.32 11.97 -0.58
C VAL A 73 3.62 11.20 -0.23
N PRO A 74 4.80 11.86 -0.14
CA PRO A 74 6.06 11.18 0.21
C PRO A 74 6.08 10.61 1.64
N ASP A 75 5.28 11.15 2.57
CA ASP A 75 5.16 10.62 3.94
C ASP A 75 4.55 9.21 4.02
N GLN A 76 3.83 8.77 2.97
CA GLN A 76 3.26 7.42 2.89
C GLN A 76 4.31 6.34 2.65
N LEU A 77 5.54 6.73 2.29
CA LEU A 77 6.67 5.80 2.17
C LEU A 77 6.99 5.11 3.50
N LYS A 78 6.81 5.80 4.64
CA LYS A 78 6.95 5.16 5.96
C LYS A 78 5.86 4.11 6.19
N ALA A 79 4.63 4.38 5.75
CA ALA A 79 3.51 3.45 5.87
C ALA A 79 3.70 2.15 5.04
N VAL A 80 4.47 2.19 3.95
CA VAL A 80 4.85 0.99 3.17
C VAL A 80 5.65 0.00 4.02
N ASN A 81 6.59 0.52 4.78
CA ASN A 81 7.51 -0.23 5.63
C ASN A 81 6.91 -0.56 7.00
N ASP A 82 5.89 0.19 7.43
CA ASP A 82 5.24 -0.04 8.71
C ASP A 82 4.56 -1.43 8.76
N PRO A 83 4.94 -2.29 9.72
CA PRO A 83 4.31 -3.59 9.89
C PRO A 83 2.87 -3.45 10.41
N HIS A 84 1.99 -4.36 10.03
CA HIS A 84 0.61 -4.37 10.50
C HIS A 84 0.55 -4.58 12.02
N PRO A 85 -0.18 -3.77 12.79
CA PRO A 85 -0.12 -3.81 14.26
C PRO A 85 -0.57 -5.16 14.84
N ALA A 86 -1.49 -5.86 14.17
CA ALA A 86 -1.97 -7.16 14.65
C ALA A 86 -1.05 -8.33 14.24
N THR A 87 -0.49 -8.31 13.03
CA THR A 87 0.16 -9.48 12.40
C THR A 87 1.64 -9.28 12.06
N GLY A 88 2.15 -8.05 12.09
CA GLY A 88 3.51 -7.72 11.69
C GLY A 88 3.72 -7.62 10.17
N LEU A 89 2.71 -7.92 9.36
CA LEU A 89 2.84 -7.98 7.90
C LEU A 89 3.07 -6.59 7.29
N THR A 90 4.11 -6.46 6.47
CA THR A 90 4.38 -5.27 5.65
C THR A 90 3.69 -5.36 4.29
N CYS A 91 3.67 -4.27 3.50
CA CYS A 91 3.12 -4.29 2.14
C CYS A 91 3.76 -5.35 1.25
N LEU A 92 5.08 -5.58 1.43
CA LEU A 92 5.82 -6.61 0.71
C LEU A 92 5.29 -8.02 0.99
N HIS A 93 4.92 -8.31 2.25
CA HIS A 93 4.33 -9.61 2.60
C HIS A 93 2.99 -9.85 1.89
N PHE A 94 2.13 -8.83 1.83
CA PHE A 94 0.83 -8.94 1.14
C PHE A 94 1.02 -9.15 -0.38
N ALA A 95 1.89 -8.35 -1.01
CA ALA A 95 2.18 -8.47 -2.43
C ALA A 95 2.80 -9.83 -2.77
N ALA A 96 3.74 -10.31 -1.94
CA ALA A 96 4.40 -11.59 -2.12
C ALA A 96 3.47 -12.78 -1.91
N SER A 97 2.59 -12.71 -0.91
CA SER A 97 1.57 -13.72 -0.62
C SER A 97 0.53 -13.86 -1.74
N ARG A 98 0.29 -12.78 -2.50
CA ARG A 98 -0.64 -12.77 -3.64
C ARG A 98 0.01 -12.99 -5.01
N GLY A 99 1.34 -13.00 -5.07
CA GLY A 99 2.08 -13.22 -6.32
C GLY A 99 2.18 -11.99 -7.22
N HIS A 100 1.95 -10.79 -6.69
CA HIS A 100 1.92 -9.55 -7.47
C HIS A 100 3.34 -9.05 -7.78
N LEU A 101 4.01 -9.69 -8.73
CA LEU A 101 5.41 -9.41 -9.10
C LEU A 101 5.66 -7.93 -9.35
N LYS A 102 4.85 -7.25 -10.17
CA LYS A 102 5.05 -5.84 -10.52
C LYS A 102 5.03 -4.92 -9.29
N ILE A 103 4.19 -5.25 -8.30
CA ILE A 103 4.15 -4.51 -7.04
C ILE A 103 5.41 -4.79 -6.24
N VAL A 104 5.83 -6.06 -6.12
CA VAL A 104 7.07 -6.42 -5.41
C VAL A 104 8.29 -5.71 -5.99
N GLN A 105 8.40 -5.65 -7.33
CA GLN A 105 9.48 -4.93 -8.03
C GLN A 105 9.46 -3.44 -7.69
N CYS A 106 8.30 -2.81 -7.85
CA CYS A 106 8.11 -1.39 -7.54
C CYS A 106 8.46 -1.09 -6.06
N LEU A 107 8.03 -1.93 -5.12
CA LEU A 107 8.33 -1.80 -3.69
C LEU A 107 9.83 -1.88 -3.38
N ILE A 108 10.57 -2.76 -4.04
CA ILE A 108 12.00 -2.94 -3.77
C ILE A 108 12.83 -1.86 -4.46
N GLU A 109 12.57 -1.59 -5.74
CA GLU A 109 13.35 -0.66 -6.57
C GLU A 109 13.09 0.80 -6.21
N GLU A 110 11.81 1.20 -6.04
CA GLU A 110 11.45 2.62 -5.88
C GLU A 110 11.38 3.04 -4.41
N TYR A 111 11.11 2.10 -3.50
CA TYR A 111 10.79 2.42 -2.10
C TYR A 111 11.74 1.80 -1.08
N ALA A 112 12.82 1.14 -1.57
CA ALA A 112 13.90 0.57 -0.76
C ALA A 112 13.40 -0.27 0.43
N VAL A 113 12.32 -1.04 0.21
CA VAL A 113 11.72 -1.86 1.25
C VAL A 113 12.68 -2.96 1.68
N LYS A 114 12.79 -3.19 2.98
CA LYS A 114 13.60 -4.30 3.52
C LYS A 114 13.01 -5.64 3.10
N VAL A 115 13.71 -6.33 2.21
CA VAL A 115 13.32 -7.64 1.66
C VAL A 115 13.20 -8.70 2.77
N ASP A 116 14.11 -8.65 3.75
CA ASP A 116 14.16 -9.57 4.90
C ASP A 116 13.34 -9.09 6.11
N SER A 117 12.37 -8.20 5.89
CA SER A 117 11.40 -7.89 6.94
C SER A 117 10.66 -9.17 7.34
N VAL A 118 10.49 -9.36 8.65
CA VAL A 118 9.76 -10.49 9.23
C VAL A 118 8.46 -10.01 9.84
N ASP A 119 7.42 -10.83 9.69
CA ASP A 119 6.16 -10.62 10.39
C ASP A 119 6.22 -11.09 11.86
N LYS A 120 5.09 -11.07 12.56
CA LYS A 120 5.07 -11.50 13.96
C LYS A 120 5.38 -12.98 14.14
N GLU A 121 5.20 -13.82 13.12
CA GLU A 121 5.52 -15.26 13.16
C GLU A 121 6.96 -15.53 12.73
N GLY A 122 7.73 -14.49 12.41
CA GLY A 122 9.10 -14.62 11.92
C GLY A 122 9.17 -14.99 10.44
N GLU A 123 8.05 -14.95 9.72
CA GLU A 123 8.00 -15.27 8.31
C GLU A 123 8.40 -14.06 7.46
N THR A 124 9.16 -14.29 6.40
CA THR A 124 9.51 -13.26 5.41
C THR A 124 8.57 -13.28 4.21
N ALA A 125 8.63 -12.23 3.39
CA ALA A 125 7.95 -12.19 2.10
C ALA A 125 8.32 -13.40 1.20
N LEU A 126 9.58 -13.86 1.24
CA LEU A 126 10.05 -15.05 0.53
C LEU A 126 9.33 -16.32 1.00
N MET A 127 9.17 -16.48 2.32
CA MET A 127 8.45 -17.63 2.90
C MET A 127 6.98 -17.65 2.49
N LYS A 128 6.31 -16.47 2.47
CA LYS A 128 4.92 -16.34 1.99
C LYS A 128 4.78 -16.64 0.50
N ALA A 129 5.70 -16.15 -0.34
CA ALA A 129 5.69 -16.44 -1.77
C ALA A 129 5.94 -17.94 -2.06
N ALA A 130 6.86 -18.57 -1.32
CA ALA A 130 7.15 -19.99 -1.43
C ALA A 130 5.96 -20.84 -0.99
N TYR A 131 5.29 -20.48 0.11
CA TYR A 131 4.10 -21.18 0.62
C TYR A 131 2.90 -21.10 -0.34
N ASN A 132 2.74 -20.00 -1.07
CA ASN A 132 1.65 -19.81 -2.03
C ASN A 132 2.00 -20.23 -3.47
N GLY A 133 3.23 -20.65 -3.75
CA GLY A 133 3.61 -21.17 -5.07
C GLY A 133 3.95 -20.10 -6.12
N HIS A 134 4.27 -18.88 -5.69
CA HIS A 134 4.52 -17.77 -6.61
C HIS A 134 5.97 -17.74 -7.11
N TYR A 135 6.29 -18.62 -8.06
CA TYR A 135 7.64 -18.80 -8.62
C TYR A 135 8.35 -17.49 -9.02
N HIS A 136 7.70 -16.65 -9.82
CA HIS A 136 8.32 -15.41 -10.31
C HIS A 136 8.64 -14.43 -9.18
N VAL A 137 7.79 -14.37 -8.15
CA VAL A 137 8.04 -13.54 -6.97
C VAL A 137 9.21 -14.11 -6.16
N VAL A 138 9.25 -15.43 -5.94
CA VAL A 138 10.37 -16.08 -5.26
C VAL A 138 11.68 -15.79 -5.98
N HIS A 139 11.71 -15.93 -7.31
CA HIS A 139 12.88 -15.63 -8.12
C HIS A 139 13.36 -14.19 -7.93
N TYR A 140 12.45 -13.23 -8.06
CA TYR A 140 12.82 -11.82 -7.93
C TYR A 140 13.28 -11.45 -6.51
N LEU A 141 12.65 -12.01 -5.47
CA LEU A 141 13.09 -11.80 -4.08
C LEU A 141 14.50 -12.35 -3.85
N LEU A 142 14.82 -13.52 -4.42
CA LEU A 142 16.16 -14.11 -4.34
C LEU A 142 17.21 -13.34 -5.15
N ASP A 143 16.82 -12.71 -6.26
CA ASP A 143 17.67 -11.76 -7.01
C ASP A 143 17.90 -10.47 -6.22
N SER A 144 16.93 -10.07 -5.41
CA SER A 144 16.99 -8.91 -4.52
C SER A 144 17.67 -9.25 -3.17
N ASN A 145 18.55 -10.26 -3.15
CA ASN A 145 19.32 -10.70 -1.98
C ASN A 145 18.49 -11.14 -0.75
N ALA A 146 17.25 -11.63 -0.92
CA ALA A 146 16.49 -12.18 0.19
C ALA A 146 17.22 -13.35 0.89
N ASN A 147 17.18 -13.35 2.23
CA ASN A 147 17.76 -14.41 3.03
C ASN A 147 16.97 -15.73 2.90
N VAL A 148 17.51 -16.64 2.10
CA VAL A 148 16.96 -17.99 1.86
C VAL A 148 17.00 -18.90 3.11
N HIS A 149 17.83 -18.56 4.09
CA HIS A 149 18.03 -19.35 5.31
C HIS A 149 17.21 -18.87 6.49
N GLN A 150 16.44 -17.80 6.33
CA GLN A 150 15.60 -17.28 7.40
C GLN A 150 14.65 -18.38 7.90
N LYS A 151 14.55 -18.47 9.23
CA LYS A 151 13.64 -19.37 9.93
C LYS A 151 12.52 -18.58 10.57
N ASP A 152 11.30 -19.09 10.49
CA ASP A 152 10.20 -18.59 11.30
C ASP A 152 10.26 -19.11 12.74
N LYS A 153 9.25 -18.78 13.54
CA LYS A 153 9.12 -19.24 14.92
C LYS A 153 9.09 -20.76 15.07
N ASP A 154 8.66 -21.52 14.09
CA ASP A 154 8.63 -22.99 14.15
C ASP A 154 9.93 -23.60 13.59
N GLY A 155 10.86 -22.76 13.16
CA GLY A 155 12.12 -23.18 12.57
C GLY A 155 11.99 -23.58 11.10
N TRP A 156 10.84 -23.33 10.48
CA TRP A 156 10.61 -23.61 9.06
C TRP A 156 11.30 -22.55 8.21
N THR A 157 11.68 -22.96 7.01
CA THR A 157 12.32 -22.08 6.01
C THR A 157 11.43 -22.00 4.78
N ALA A 158 11.74 -21.10 3.85
CA ALA A 158 11.07 -21.05 2.54
C ALA A 158 11.09 -22.42 1.81
N LEU A 159 12.14 -23.22 2.03
CA LEU A 159 12.27 -24.57 1.47
C LEU A 159 11.28 -25.56 2.10
N HIS A 160 11.08 -25.53 3.42
CA HIS A 160 10.04 -26.34 4.09
C HIS A 160 8.64 -26.00 3.53
N ASN A 161 8.34 -24.71 3.36
CA ASN A 161 7.07 -24.27 2.78
C ASN A 161 6.89 -24.78 1.35
N ALA A 162 7.92 -24.67 0.50
CA ALA A 162 7.84 -25.12 -0.89
C ALA A 162 7.71 -26.65 -1.00
N CYS A 163 8.43 -27.42 -0.18
CA CYS A 163 8.37 -28.87 -0.18
C CYS A 163 7.04 -29.41 0.36
N SER A 164 6.54 -28.88 1.48
CA SER A 164 5.25 -29.29 2.07
C SER A 164 4.06 -29.07 1.13
N ARG A 165 4.20 -28.14 0.18
CA ARG A 165 3.20 -27.85 -0.86
C ARG A 165 3.48 -28.54 -2.20
N GLY A 166 4.60 -29.23 -2.36
CA GLY A 166 4.96 -29.91 -3.61
C GLY A 166 5.37 -28.99 -4.76
N TYR A 167 5.82 -27.75 -4.48
CA TYR A 167 6.18 -26.80 -5.53
C TYR A 167 7.60 -27.02 -6.06
N PHE A 168 7.78 -28.09 -6.85
CA PHE A 168 9.10 -28.54 -7.35
C PHE A 168 9.93 -27.45 -8.04
N ARG A 169 9.31 -26.55 -8.81
CA ARG A 169 10.02 -25.44 -9.48
C ARG A 169 10.63 -24.46 -8.48
N ILE A 170 9.92 -24.20 -7.38
CA ILE A 170 10.39 -23.31 -6.31
C ILE A 170 11.46 -24.01 -5.47
N VAL A 171 11.27 -25.30 -5.17
CA VAL A 171 12.27 -26.13 -4.48
C VAL A 171 13.59 -26.10 -5.23
N ARG A 172 13.58 -26.38 -6.55
CA ARG A 172 14.79 -26.32 -7.38
C ARG A 172 15.47 -24.96 -7.31
N LEU A 173 14.71 -23.88 -7.47
CA LEU A 173 15.23 -22.52 -7.42
C LEU A 173 15.86 -22.18 -6.06
N LEU A 174 15.23 -22.58 -4.95
CA LEU A 174 15.78 -22.36 -3.61
C LEU A 174 17.08 -23.15 -3.42
N VAL A 175 17.15 -24.39 -3.90
CA VAL A 175 18.37 -25.22 -3.85
C VAL A 175 19.49 -24.64 -4.72
N GLU A 176 19.18 -24.13 -5.91
CA GLU A 176 20.13 -23.40 -6.77
C GLU A 176 20.69 -22.17 -6.06
N ARG A 177 19.89 -21.50 -5.23
CA ARG A 177 20.30 -20.39 -4.36
C ARG A 177 20.91 -20.85 -3.04
N LYS A 178 21.41 -22.09 -2.99
CA LYS A 178 22.13 -22.71 -1.86
C LYS A 178 21.29 -22.85 -0.59
N ALA A 179 19.96 -22.95 -0.67
CA ALA A 179 19.14 -23.26 0.49
C ALA A 179 19.60 -24.55 1.18
N LYS A 180 19.61 -24.56 2.52
CA LYS A 180 19.96 -25.74 3.32
C LYS A 180 18.84 -26.77 3.25
N VAL A 181 19.06 -27.83 2.49
CA VAL A 181 18.12 -28.95 2.30
C VAL A 181 17.94 -29.81 3.56
N ASP A 182 18.87 -29.71 4.49
CA ASP A 182 18.93 -30.44 5.76
C ASP A 182 18.53 -29.56 6.96
N ALA A 183 18.05 -28.34 6.71
CA ALA A 183 17.63 -27.43 7.76
C ALA A 183 16.53 -28.09 8.61
N LYS A 184 16.75 -28.21 9.92
CA LYS A 184 15.74 -28.77 10.83
C LYS A 184 14.82 -27.68 11.38
N SER A 185 13.52 -27.97 11.39
CA SER A 185 12.52 -27.25 12.18
C SER A 185 12.71 -27.53 13.67
N LYS A 186 11.96 -26.83 14.52
CA LYS A 186 11.96 -27.08 15.98
C LYS A 186 11.47 -28.48 16.34
N MET A 187 10.65 -29.09 15.49
CA MET A 187 10.18 -30.48 15.64
C MET A 187 11.16 -31.50 15.04
N GLY A 188 12.31 -31.06 14.53
CA GLY A 188 13.31 -31.93 13.91
C GLY A 188 12.97 -32.36 12.49
N HIS A 189 11.88 -31.86 11.91
CA HIS A 189 11.52 -32.15 10.52
C HIS A 189 12.50 -31.47 9.58
N THR A 190 12.90 -32.18 8.53
CA THR A 190 13.61 -31.61 7.38
C THR A 190 12.59 -31.23 6.30
N PRO A 191 12.94 -30.41 5.30
CA PRO A 191 12.08 -30.13 4.16
C PRO A 191 11.65 -31.38 3.37
N LEU A 192 12.32 -32.51 3.55
CA LEU A 192 12.07 -33.76 2.81
C LEU A 192 11.40 -34.87 3.66
N ASN A 193 11.22 -34.65 4.97
CA ASN A 193 10.54 -35.60 5.86
C ASN A 193 9.02 -35.56 5.68
#